data_AF-T1G1G8-F1
#
_entry.id   AF-T1G1G8-F1
#
_cell.length_a   1.000
_cell.length_b   1.000
_cell.length_c   1.000
_cell.angle_alpha   90.00
_cell.angle_beta   90.00
_cell.angle_gamma   90.00
#
_symmetry.space_group_name_H-M   'P 1'
#
loop_
_entity.id
_entity.type
_entity.pdbx_description
1 polymer ?
#
loop_
_entity_poly.entity_id
_entity_poly.type
_entity_poly.pdbx_seq_one_letter_code
_entity_poly.pdbx_strand_id
1 'polypeptide(L)'
;SIETAKELYQELLNEYKVGLDQLFEIIGFLCASVFAKAYPKSSLTKDKGSILVCCGPGRNGAEGLVCARHLKLFGYRPTVFYPKPASEEINLSLTDQCERHGIPFLFYLPSEPQLIADSYNVIVDAIFGFNFEGRPPSSEFNHIIKTLGRSKLPIVSINLPSGYNNMTSSDSEPNETFIKPETLISMLVPLECARHYNFKNHFLVGHLLLPLDLVSKYFLYLPSFKDSTWSYFDMLYQASISSTSGCGSSGSSNRSHSVSASSFGQISSLVSNTNASDLECI
;
A
#
# COMPACT_ATOMS: atom_id res chain seq x y z
N SER A 1 -9.94 -14.80 3.05
CA SER A 1 -10.76 -13.67 3.55
C SER A 1 -9.90 -12.80 4.45
N ILE A 2 -10.48 -11.79 5.14
CA ILE A 2 -9.74 -11.02 6.15
C ILE A 2 -9.31 -11.92 7.31
N GLU A 3 -10.20 -12.82 7.73
CA GLU A 3 -9.97 -13.76 8.83
C GLU A 3 -8.77 -14.66 8.53
N THR A 4 -8.70 -15.25 7.34
CA THR A 4 -7.56 -16.05 6.89
C THR A 4 -6.25 -15.25 6.89
N ALA A 5 -6.29 -13.99 6.46
CA ALA A 5 -5.11 -13.13 6.43
C ALA A 5 -4.61 -12.79 7.85
N LYS A 6 -5.53 -12.62 8.81
CA LYS A 6 -5.19 -12.44 10.22
C LYS A 6 -4.55 -13.67 10.81
N GLU A 7 -5.11 -14.85 10.55
CA GLU A 7 -4.54 -16.12 11.01
C GLU A 7 -3.12 -16.29 10.47
N LEU A 8 -2.94 -16.13 9.16
CA LEU A 8 -1.63 -16.18 8.52
C LEU A 8 -0.64 -15.19 9.14
N TYR A 9 -1.06 -13.94 9.38
CA TYR A 9 -0.21 -12.92 9.99
C TYR A 9 0.16 -13.28 11.44
N GLN A 10 -0.78 -13.82 12.22
CA GLN A 10 -0.53 -14.25 13.59
C GLN A 10 0.41 -15.45 13.65
N GLU A 11 0.25 -16.42 12.76
CA GLU A 11 1.19 -17.54 12.65
C GLU A 11 2.59 -17.05 12.26
N LEU A 12 2.70 -16.14 11.28
CA LEU A 12 3.97 -15.55 10.86
C LEU A 12 4.75 -14.93 12.02
N LEU A 13 4.05 -14.21 12.90
CA LEU A 13 4.68 -13.60 14.09
C LEU A 13 4.94 -14.63 15.20
N ASN A 14 3.96 -15.47 15.52
CA ASN A 14 3.97 -16.28 16.73
C ASN A 14 4.64 -17.64 16.54
N GLU A 15 4.44 -18.29 15.40
CA GLU A 15 5.00 -19.62 15.09
C GLU A 15 6.34 -19.48 14.36
N TYR A 16 6.38 -18.64 13.33
CA TYR A 16 7.55 -18.43 12.47
C TYR A 16 8.52 -17.37 12.99
N LYS A 17 8.17 -16.68 14.08
CA LYS A 17 9.03 -15.73 14.81
C LYS A 17 9.56 -14.58 13.96
N VAL A 18 8.84 -14.19 12.89
CA VAL A 18 9.17 -12.97 12.15
C VAL A 18 8.91 -11.79 13.08
N GLY A 19 9.93 -10.98 13.33
CA GLY A 19 9.83 -9.85 14.24
C GLY A 19 8.90 -8.77 13.71
N LEU A 20 8.15 -8.10 14.60
CA LEU A 20 7.29 -6.97 14.23
C LEU A 20 8.09 -5.82 13.60
N ASP A 21 9.25 -5.48 14.17
CA ASP A 21 10.13 -4.44 13.62
C ASP A 21 10.60 -4.79 12.21
N GLN A 22 11.02 -6.04 12.01
CA GLN A 22 11.45 -6.55 10.70
C GLN A 22 10.31 -6.46 9.68
N LEU A 23 9.11 -6.85 10.08
CA LEU A 23 7.95 -6.84 9.22
C LEU A 23 7.56 -5.41 8.82
N PHE A 24 7.48 -4.48 9.78
CA PHE A 24 7.17 -3.08 9.49
C PHE A 24 8.23 -2.43 8.62
N GLU A 25 9.51 -2.64 8.91
CA GLU A 25 10.61 -2.07 8.13
C GLU A 25 10.54 -2.51 6.66
N ILE A 26 10.40 -3.81 6.43
CA ILE A 26 10.40 -4.37 5.08
C ILE A 26 9.12 -3.97 4.34
N ILE A 27 7.96 -4.08 4.98
CA ILE A 27 6.68 -3.71 4.35
C ILE A 27 6.66 -2.23 3.99
N GLY A 28 7.00 -1.34 4.93
CA GLY A 28 6.98 0.10 4.67
C GLY A 28 7.99 0.51 3.58
N PHE A 29 9.17 -0.10 3.55
CA PHE A 29 10.15 0.08 2.47
C PHE A 29 9.62 -0.36 1.11
N LEU A 30 8.98 -1.53 1.04
CA LEU A 30 8.38 -2.04 -0.19
C LEU A 30 7.20 -1.16 -0.64
N CYS A 31 6.38 -0.67 0.29
CA CYS A 31 5.31 0.29 0.03
C CYS A 31 5.86 1.59 -0.59
N ALA A 32 6.94 2.15 -0.03
CA ALA A 32 7.59 3.33 -0.60
C ALA A 32 8.18 3.03 -1.99
N SER A 33 8.68 1.82 -2.22
CA SER A 33 9.30 1.41 -3.48
C SER A 33 8.27 1.29 -4.60
N VAL A 34 7.13 0.62 -4.35
CA VAL A 34 6.04 0.56 -5.34
C VAL A 34 5.38 1.92 -5.55
N PHE A 35 5.31 2.75 -4.51
CA PHE A 35 4.87 4.13 -4.63
C PHE A 35 5.76 4.89 -5.62
N ALA A 36 7.08 4.81 -5.44
CA ALA A 36 8.02 5.52 -6.32
C ALA A 36 7.96 5.03 -7.77
N LYS A 37 7.67 3.74 -7.99
CA LYS A 37 7.42 3.17 -9.32
C LYS A 37 6.13 3.70 -9.94
N ALA A 38 5.03 3.77 -9.19
CA ALA A 38 3.73 4.21 -9.68
C ALA A 38 3.64 5.75 -9.85
N TYR A 39 4.38 6.49 -9.03
CA TYR A 39 4.36 7.95 -8.96
C TYR A 39 5.80 8.50 -9.05
N PRO A 40 6.47 8.36 -10.21
CA PRO A 40 7.83 8.85 -10.37
C PRO A 40 7.87 10.36 -10.17
N LYS A 41 8.95 10.88 -9.56
CA LYS A 41 9.06 12.32 -9.24
C LYS A 41 8.84 13.23 -10.45
N SER A 42 9.24 12.79 -11.65
CA SER A 42 9.03 13.53 -12.90
C SER A 42 7.57 13.70 -13.31
N SER A 43 6.65 12.86 -12.82
CA SER A 43 5.21 12.99 -13.04
C SER A 43 4.51 13.86 -11.98
N LEU A 44 5.22 14.30 -10.94
CA LEU A 44 4.65 15.08 -9.84
C LEU A 44 4.88 16.57 -10.08
N THR A 45 3.79 17.33 -10.13
CA THR A 45 3.79 18.73 -10.55
C THR A 45 3.97 19.74 -9.42
N LYS A 46 3.85 19.31 -8.16
CA LYS A 46 3.96 20.18 -6.98
C LYS A 46 5.27 19.92 -6.28
N ASP A 47 5.79 20.95 -5.62
CA ASP A 47 7.06 21.05 -4.89
C ASP A 47 7.85 19.73 -4.74
N LYS A 48 8.52 19.33 -5.82
CA LYS A 48 9.41 18.16 -5.89
C LYS A 48 8.82 16.86 -5.29
N GLY A 49 7.52 16.63 -5.42
CA GLY A 49 6.85 15.42 -4.96
C GLY A 49 6.39 15.49 -3.50
N SER A 50 5.52 16.47 -3.20
CA SER A 50 4.88 16.59 -1.89
C SER A 50 3.83 15.50 -1.68
N ILE A 51 3.98 14.70 -0.63
CA ILE A 51 3.12 13.55 -0.35
C ILE A 51 2.49 13.71 1.03
N LEU A 52 1.18 13.49 1.15
CA LEU A 52 0.53 13.42 2.46
C LEU A 52 0.40 11.96 2.89
N VAL A 53 1.03 11.58 3.99
CA VAL A 53 0.95 10.21 4.53
C VAL A 53 0.05 10.20 5.77
N CYS A 54 -1.15 9.64 5.64
CA CYS A 54 -2.14 9.57 6.71
C CYS A 54 -2.00 8.26 7.49
N CYS A 55 -1.51 8.33 8.72
CA CYS A 55 -1.25 7.16 9.57
C CYS A 55 -2.35 6.97 10.61
N GLY A 56 -2.76 5.73 10.85
CA GLY A 56 -3.72 5.38 11.90
C GLY A 56 -3.06 4.80 13.16
N PRO A 57 -3.82 4.59 14.23
CA PRO A 57 -3.31 4.20 15.55
C PRO A 57 -2.84 2.74 15.66
N GLY A 58 -2.80 2.01 14.54
CA GLY A 58 -2.50 0.58 14.54
C GLY A 58 -1.35 0.24 13.62
N ARG A 59 -1.19 -1.07 13.34
CA ARG A 59 -0.10 -1.61 12.50
C ARG A 59 0.03 -0.94 11.12
N ASN A 60 -1.12 -0.63 10.49
CA ASN A 60 -1.12 0.05 9.18
C ASN A 60 -0.44 1.43 9.25
N GLY A 61 -0.63 2.15 10.37
CA GLY A 61 0.03 3.44 10.60
C GLY A 61 1.53 3.29 10.83
N ALA A 62 1.97 2.24 11.53
CA ALA A 62 3.40 1.93 11.69
C ALA A 62 4.08 1.71 10.33
N GLU A 63 3.45 0.92 9.46
CA GLU A 63 3.90 0.69 8.08
C GLU A 63 3.89 2.00 7.26
N GLY A 64 2.91 2.87 7.51
CA GLY A 64 2.83 4.23 6.96
C GLY A 64 3.99 5.14 7.40
N LEU A 65 4.39 5.10 8.66
CA LEU A 65 5.54 5.85 9.19
C LEU A 65 6.84 5.40 8.52
N VAL A 66 7.08 4.09 8.44
CA VAL A 66 8.23 3.53 7.72
C VAL A 66 8.20 3.95 6.25
N CYS A 67 7.03 3.85 5.59
CA CYS A 67 6.85 4.30 4.21
C CYS A 67 7.21 5.78 4.04
N ALA A 68 6.75 6.66 4.94
CA ALA A 68 7.12 8.08 4.92
C ALA A 68 8.64 8.28 5.04
N ARG A 69 9.31 7.58 5.96
CA ARG A 69 10.77 7.65 6.11
C ARG A 69 11.50 7.25 4.84
N HIS A 70 11.10 6.16 4.19
CA HIS A 70 11.73 5.73 2.94
C HIS A 70 11.41 6.65 1.76
N LEU A 71 10.20 7.20 1.68
CA LEU A 71 9.86 8.21 0.67
C LEU A 71 10.75 9.45 0.80
N LYS A 72 11.04 9.89 2.02
CA LYS A 72 12.01 10.98 2.27
C LYS A 72 13.40 10.63 1.73
N LEU A 73 13.89 9.41 1.99
CA LEU A 73 15.17 8.92 1.48
C LEU A 73 15.21 8.79 -0.05
N PHE A 74 14.08 8.49 -0.69
CA PHE A 74 13.94 8.47 -2.15
C PHE A 74 13.86 9.87 -2.77
N GLY A 75 13.93 10.92 -1.94
CA GLY A 75 13.93 12.32 -2.35
C GLY A 75 12.54 12.88 -2.63
N TYR A 76 11.48 12.25 -2.11
CA TYR A 76 10.16 12.87 -2.02
C TYR A 76 10.07 13.78 -0.79
N ARG A 77 8.98 14.54 -0.68
CA ARG A 77 8.70 15.43 0.45
C ARG A 77 7.44 14.98 1.18
N PRO A 78 7.53 13.91 1.98
CA PRO A 78 6.39 13.45 2.77
C PRO A 78 6.10 14.41 3.91
N THR A 79 4.82 14.56 4.22
CA THR A 79 4.29 15.13 5.44
C THR A 79 3.39 14.08 6.07
N VAL A 80 3.57 13.81 7.36
CA VAL A 80 2.77 12.82 8.08
C VAL A 80 1.58 13.49 8.75
N PHE A 81 0.39 12.92 8.62
CA PHE A 81 -0.76 13.24 9.46
C PHE A 81 -1.09 12.03 10.33
N TYR A 82 -0.93 12.18 11.65
CA TYR A 82 -1.09 11.08 12.60
C TYR A 82 -1.98 11.52 13.79
N PRO A 83 -3.33 11.54 13.63
CA PRO A 83 -4.24 12.18 14.58
C PRO A 83 -4.34 11.45 15.93
N LYS A 84 -4.11 10.12 15.94
CA LYS A 84 -4.07 9.32 17.16
C LYS A 84 -2.81 8.45 17.16
N PRO A 85 -1.68 8.99 17.62
CA PRO A 85 -0.47 8.21 17.78
C PRO A 85 -0.70 6.99 18.70
N ALA A 86 -0.19 5.83 18.30
CA ALA A 86 -0.16 4.68 19.18
C ALA A 86 0.83 4.91 20.33
N SER A 87 0.50 4.40 21.52
CA SER A 87 1.35 4.48 22.71
C SER A 87 2.39 3.36 22.80
N GLU A 88 2.39 2.45 21.83
CA GLU A 88 3.29 1.29 21.79
C GLU A 88 4.72 1.76 21.44
N GLU A 89 5.73 1.21 22.12
CA GLU A 89 7.13 1.63 21.99
C GLU A 89 7.63 1.62 20.54
N ILE A 90 7.24 0.60 19.76
CA ILE A 90 7.57 0.49 18.34
C ILE A 90 7.07 1.69 17.53
N ASN A 91 5.84 2.16 17.78
CA ASN A 91 5.27 3.31 17.07
C ASN A 91 5.91 4.63 17.50
N LEU A 92 6.27 4.76 18.78
CA LEU A 92 7.01 5.92 19.28
C LEU A 92 8.41 5.98 18.64
N SER A 93 9.11 4.85 18.55
CA SER A 93 10.42 4.76 17.90
C SER A 93 10.33 5.14 16.42
N LEU A 94 9.35 4.60 15.68
CA LEU A 94 9.13 4.94 14.28
C LEU A 94 8.77 6.43 14.07
N THR A 95 8.06 7.02 15.03
CA THR A 95 7.76 8.46 15.02
C THR A 95 9.04 9.29 15.19
N ASP A 96 9.87 8.99 16.21
CA ASP A 96 11.16 9.69 16.40
C ASP A 96 12.05 9.53 15.16
N GLN A 97 12.12 8.35 14.55
CA GLN A 97 12.84 8.15 13.30
C GLN A 97 12.37 9.10 12.19
N CYS A 98 11.06 9.25 11.98
CA CYS A 98 10.52 10.21 11.01
C CYS A 98 10.93 11.66 11.32
N GLU A 99 10.85 12.06 12.59
CA GLU A 99 11.26 13.39 13.04
C GLU A 99 12.76 13.65 12.83
N ARG A 100 13.60 12.65 13.12
CA ARG A 100 15.06 12.69 12.87
C ARG A 100 15.40 12.83 11.40
N HIS A 101 14.55 12.33 10.50
CA HIS A 101 14.65 12.53 9.06
C HIS A 101 14.07 13.88 8.59
N GLY A 102 13.63 14.75 9.50
CA GLY A 102 13.07 16.07 9.19
C GLY A 102 11.76 15.96 8.40
N ILE A 103 10.92 14.98 8.75
CA ILE A 103 9.58 14.80 8.18
C ILE A 103 8.60 15.59 9.06
N PRO A 104 7.87 16.58 8.50
CA PRO A 104 6.90 17.35 9.27
C PRO A 104 5.66 16.52 9.60
N PHE A 105 5.10 16.76 10.79
CA PHE A 105 3.83 16.19 11.24
C PHE A 105 2.74 17.26 11.27
N LEU A 106 1.60 16.98 10.65
CA LEU A 106 0.39 17.81 10.75
C LEU A 106 -0.38 17.45 12.02
N PHE A 107 -0.71 18.48 12.79
CA PHE A 107 -1.57 18.36 13.97
C PHE A 107 -3.06 18.24 13.61
N TYR A 108 -3.46 18.80 12.47
CA TYR A 108 -4.84 18.74 11.98
C TYR A 108 -4.88 18.59 10.47
N LEU A 109 -5.92 17.92 9.99
CA LEU A 109 -6.22 17.85 8.57
C LEU A 109 -7.10 19.04 8.17
N PRO A 110 -6.76 19.82 7.13
CA PRO A 110 -7.64 20.88 6.65
C PRO A 110 -9.02 20.33 6.28
N SER A 111 -10.09 20.94 6.78
CA SER A 111 -11.46 20.53 6.47
C SER A 111 -11.85 20.78 5.01
N GLU A 112 -11.20 21.75 4.37
CA GLU A 112 -11.34 22.09 2.95
C GLU A 112 -10.47 21.13 2.10
N PRO A 113 -11.07 20.20 1.32
CA PRO A 113 -10.31 19.23 0.53
C PRO A 113 -9.42 19.89 -0.53
N GLN A 114 -9.78 21.10 -0.98
CA GLN A 114 -9.01 21.85 -1.96
C GLN A 114 -7.64 22.27 -1.41
N LEU A 115 -7.53 22.61 -0.10
CA LEU A 115 -6.25 22.96 0.51
C LEU A 115 -5.27 21.77 0.52
N ILE A 116 -5.79 20.56 0.69
CA ILE A 116 -5.03 19.31 0.55
C ILE A 116 -4.61 19.16 -0.92
N ALA A 117 -5.56 19.34 -1.84
CA ALA A 117 -5.32 19.21 -3.28
C ALA A 117 -4.29 20.21 -3.81
N ASP A 118 -4.21 21.41 -3.23
CA ASP A 118 -3.27 22.46 -3.63
C ASP A 118 -1.86 22.23 -3.05
N SER A 119 -1.77 21.57 -1.89
CA SER A 119 -0.50 21.36 -1.18
C SER A 119 0.23 20.07 -1.59
N TYR A 120 -0.52 19.02 -1.95
CA TYR A 120 0.01 17.67 -2.14
C TYR A 120 -0.23 17.12 -3.54
N ASN A 121 0.64 16.21 -3.99
CA ASN A 121 0.46 15.48 -5.24
C ASN A 121 -0.32 14.19 -5.07
N VAL A 122 -0.03 13.45 -4.00
CA VAL A 122 -0.58 12.11 -3.76
C VAL A 122 -0.83 11.96 -2.26
N ILE A 123 -1.87 11.20 -1.91
CA ILE A 123 -2.18 10.82 -0.54
C ILE A 123 -1.83 9.34 -0.36
N VAL A 124 -1.11 9.00 0.71
CA VAL A 124 -0.93 7.63 1.16
C VAL A 124 -1.88 7.39 2.32
N ASP A 125 -2.85 6.50 2.10
CA ASP A 125 -3.79 6.02 3.09
C ASP A 125 -3.19 4.81 3.83
N ALA A 126 -2.72 5.08 5.05
CA ALA A 126 -2.19 4.12 6.00
C ALA A 126 -3.00 4.17 7.32
N ILE A 127 -4.28 4.50 7.24
CA ILE A 127 -5.12 4.71 8.44
C ILE A 127 -5.58 3.36 9.00
N PHE A 128 -6.31 2.57 8.22
CA PHE A 128 -6.84 1.27 8.65
C PHE A 128 -6.46 0.16 7.68
N GLY A 129 -5.95 -0.94 8.23
CA GLY A 129 -5.73 -2.20 7.51
C GLY A 129 -6.71 -3.27 7.97
N PHE A 130 -6.48 -4.53 7.57
CA PHE A 130 -7.37 -5.66 7.89
C PHE A 130 -7.53 -5.95 9.39
N ASN A 131 -6.65 -5.41 10.24
CA ASN A 131 -6.76 -5.55 11.70
C ASN A 131 -7.85 -4.67 12.32
N PHE A 132 -8.42 -3.72 11.56
CA PHE A 132 -9.51 -2.87 12.01
C PHE A 132 -10.84 -3.58 11.73
N GLU A 133 -11.42 -4.23 12.75
CA GLU A 133 -12.67 -4.97 12.62
C GLU A 133 -13.70 -4.61 13.69
N GLY A 134 -14.98 -4.72 13.32
CA GLY A 134 -16.12 -4.78 14.24
C GLY A 134 -16.56 -3.45 14.86
N ARG A 135 -15.92 -2.33 14.51
CA ARG A 135 -16.36 -0.99 14.95
C ARG A 135 -16.30 -0.01 13.80
N PRO A 136 -17.35 0.81 13.58
CA PRO A 136 -17.23 1.93 12.66
C PRO A 136 -16.07 2.83 13.13
N PRO A 137 -15.31 3.45 12.20
CA PRO A 137 -14.34 4.46 12.57
C PRO A 137 -14.98 5.48 13.51
N SER A 138 -14.21 6.01 14.47
CA SER A 138 -14.73 7.11 15.30
C SER A 138 -15.19 8.27 14.40
N SER A 139 -16.13 9.09 14.87
CA SER A 139 -16.65 10.25 14.11
C SER A 139 -15.54 11.09 13.46
N GLU A 140 -14.43 11.27 14.18
CA GLU A 140 -13.21 11.91 13.70
C GLU A 140 -12.56 11.22 12.48
N PHE A 141 -12.34 9.90 12.52
CA PHE A 141 -11.77 9.16 11.38
C PHE A 141 -12.74 9.09 10.21
N ASN A 142 -14.06 9.02 10.46
CA ASN A 142 -15.05 9.13 9.40
C ASN A 142 -14.98 10.50 8.70
N HIS A 143 -14.77 11.58 9.46
CA HIS A 143 -14.56 12.90 8.88
C HIS A 143 -13.28 12.94 8.03
N ILE A 144 -12.17 12.42 8.55
CA ILE A 144 -10.90 12.31 7.83
C ILE A 144 -11.07 11.56 6.51
N ILE A 145 -11.63 10.34 6.54
CA ILE A 145 -11.85 9.51 5.35
C ILE A 145 -12.70 10.25 4.31
N LYS A 146 -13.80 10.89 4.74
CA LYS A 146 -14.66 11.70 3.87
C LYS A 146 -13.93 12.87 3.23
N THR A 147 -13.10 13.57 3.99
CA THR A 147 -12.31 14.71 3.51
C THR A 147 -11.26 14.27 2.50
N LEU A 148 -10.51 13.19 2.79
CA LEU A 148 -9.51 12.63 1.88
C LEU A 148 -10.15 12.17 0.56
N GLY A 149 -11.27 11.46 0.62
CA GLY A 149 -12.01 10.99 -0.56
C GLY A 149 -12.56 12.11 -1.45
N ARG A 150 -12.68 13.35 -0.93
CA ARG A 150 -13.12 14.53 -1.68
C ARG A 150 -11.99 15.38 -2.26
N SER A 151 -10.73 15.09 -1.92
CA SER A 151 -9.55 15.89 -2.31
C SER A 151 -9.25 15.86 -3.82
N LYS A 152 -9.83 14.93 -4.59
CA LYS A 152 -9.55 14.67 -6.02
C LYS A 152 -8.08 14.31 -6.34
N LEU A 153 -7.23 14.15 -5.32
CA LEU A 153 -5.87 13.64 -5.50
C LEU A 153 -5.88 12.13 -5.71
N PRO A 154 -4.89 11.57 -6.42
CA PRO A 154 -4.66 10.12 -6.40
C PRO A 154 -4.39 9.68 -4.95
N ILE A 155 -5.08 8.61 -4.54
CA ILE A 155 -4.90 7.99 -3.22
C ILE A 155 -4.28 6.61 -3.40
N VAL A 156 -3.27 6.32 -2.59
CA VAL A 156 -2.58 5.03 -2.50
C VAL A 156 -2.94 4.40 -1.16
N SER A 157 -3.75 3.35 -1.15
CA SER A 157 -4.10 2.65 0.09
C SER A 157 -3.13 1.51 0.36
N ILE A 158 -2.56 1.49 1.57
CA ILE A 158 -1.74 0.39 2.08
C ILE A 158 -2.68 -0.64 2.71
N ASN A 159 -2.50 -1.89 2.31
CA ASN A 159 -3.22 -3.08 2.75
C ASN A 159 -4.70 -3.13 2.33
N LEU A 160 -5.52 -2.24 2.90
CA LEU A 160 -6.94 -2.08 2.60
C LEU A 160 -7.28 -0.60 2.44
N PRO A 161 -8.24 -0.25 1.58
CA PRO A 161 -8.80 1.10 1.60
C PRO A 161 -9.48 1.38 2.94
N SER A 162 -9.10 2.46 3.61
CA SER A 162 -9.67 2.79 4.90
C SER A 162 -11.18 3.03 4.83
N GLY A 163 -11.90 2.42 5.79
CA GLY A 163 -13.37 2.42 5.84
C GLY A 163 -14.01 1.26 5.06
N TYR A 164 -13.24 0.44 4.36
CA TYR A 164 -13.77 -0.77 3.74
C TYR A 164 -14.19 -1.78 4.80
N ASN A 165 -15.47 -2.17 4.81
CA ASN A 165 -16.04 -3.15 5.73
C ASN A 165 -16.58 -4.34 4.92
N ASN A 166 -16.17 -5.56 5.26
CA ASN A 166 -16.70 -6.79 4.64
C ASN A 166 -18.19 -7.02 4.93
N MET A 167 -18.77 -6.24 5.86
CA MET A 167 -20.19 -6.29 6.22
C MET A 167 -21.09 -5.45 5.30
N THR A 168 -20.65 -5.13 4.07
CA THR A 168 -21.60 -4.80 2.99
C THR A 168 -22.32 -6.08 2.56
N SER A 169 -23.04 -6.73 3.49
CA SER A 169 -24.26 -7.42 3.13
C SER A 169 -25.14 -6.40 2.44
N SER A 170 -25.68 -6.79 1.30
CA SER A 170 -26.47 -6.07 0.30
C SER A 170 -27.57 -5.10 0.77
N ASP A 171 -27.77 -4.91 2.07
CA ASP A 171 -28.90 -4.21 2.68
C ASP A 171 -28.49 -3.04 3.61
N SER A 172 -27.22 -2.67 3.68
CA SER A 172 -26.79 -1.41 4.32
C SER A 172 -26.73 -0.30 3.28
N GLU A 173 -27.33 0.85 3.58
CA GLU A 173 -27.41 2.00 2.67
C GLU A 173 -26.07 2.34 1.99
N PRO A 174 -26.08 2.93 0.78
CA PRO A 174 -24.88 3.29 0.00
C PRO A 174 -23.99 4.38 0.62
N ASN A 175 -24.17 4.68 1.91
CA ASN A 175 -23.59 5.81 2.64
C ASN A 175 -22.32 5.48 3.45
N GLU A 176 -21.85 4.23 3.48
CA GLU A 176 -20.56 3.91 4.09
C GLU A 176 -19.41 4.40 3.19
N THR A 177 -18.85 5.56 3.58
CA THR A 177 -17.85 6.28 2.80
C THR A 177 -16.47 5.68 3.09
N PHE A 178 -16.06 4.71 2.28
CA PHE A 178 -14.68 4.22 2.28
C PHE A 178 -13.84 4.98 1.24
N ILE A 179 -12.52 4.96 1.42
CA ILE A 179 -11.58 5.52 0.45
C ILE A 179 -11.63 4.72 -0.85
N LYS A 180 -11.71 5.41 -1.99
CA LYS A 180 -11.62 4.82 -3.32
C LYS A 180 -10.24 5.11 -3.91
N PRO A 181 -9.24 4.23 -3.72
CA PRO A 181 -7.89 4.54 -4.11
C PRO A 181 -7.64 4.33 -5.60
N GLU A 182 -6.73 5.12 -6.16
CA GLU A 182 -6.22 4.90 -7.51
C GLU A 182 -5.24 3.71 -7.52
N THR A 183 -4.47 3.55 -6.46
CA THR A 183 -3.50 2.46 -6.29
C THR A 183 -3.77 1.70 -4.98
N LEU A 184 -3.84 0.37 -5.06
CA LEU A 184 -3.87 -0.50 -3.87
C LEU A 184 -2.52 -1.22 -3.72
N ILE A 185 -1.98 -1.23 -2.50
CA ILE A 185 -0.80 -2.03 -2.15
C ILE A 185 -1.24 -3.11 -1.17
N SER A 186 -1.51 -4.32 -1.65
CA SER A 186 -1.80 -5.47 -0.80
C SER A 186 -0.52 -6.00 -0.14
N MET A 187 -0.63 -6.47 1.10
CA MET A 187 0.50 -6.94 1.90
C MET A 187 0.37 -8.42 2.21
N LEU A 188 1.46 -9.16 2.06
CA LEU A 188 1.59 -10.62 2.19
C LEU A 188 0.73 -11.40 1.19
N VAL A 189 -0.58 -11.17 1.20
CA VAL A 189 -1.59 -11.78 0.34
C VAL A 189 -2.62 -10.74 -0.11
N PRO A 190 -3.16 -10.85 -1.33
CA PRO A 190 -4.27 -9.99 -1.75
C PRO A 190 -5.54 -10.35 -0.99
N LEU A 191 -6.26 -9.32 -0.54
CA LEU A 191 -7.55 -9.48 0.13
C LEU A 191 -8.70 -9.42 -0.87
N GLU A 192 -9.86 -9.92 -0.47
CA GLU A 192 -11.04 -10.03 -1.34
C GLU A 192 -11.52 -8.69 -1.88
N CYS A 193 -11.31 -7.60 -1.13
CA CYS A 193 -11.59 -6.23 -1.58
C CYS A 193 -10.93 -5.90 -2.94
N ALA A 194 -9.79 -6.53 -3.24
CA ALA A 194 -9.06 -6.28 -4.47
C ALA A 194 -9.79 -6.80 -5.72
N ARG A 195 -10.76 -7.72 -5.55
CA ARG A 195 -11.59 -8.25 -6.64
C ARG A 195 -12.74 -7.32 -7.01
N HIS A 196 -13.21 -6.50 -6.06
CA HIS A 196 -14.43 -5.71 -6.20
C HIS A 196 -14.19 -4.30 -6.76
N TYR A 197 -12.93 -3.94 -7.02
CA TYR A 197 -12.59 -2.59 -7.43
C TYR A 197 -11.55 -2.59 -8.55
N ASN A 198 -11.73 -1.68 -9.51
CA ASN A 198 -10.81 -1.51 -10.62
C ASN A 198 -9.78 -0.42 -10.26
N PHE A 199 -8.63 -0.83 -9.76
CA PHE A 199 -7.52 0.08 -9.46
C PHE A 199 -6.74 0.37 -10.75
N LYS A 200 -6.15 1.56 -10.83
CA LYS A 200 -5.19 1.86 -11.90
C LYS A 200 -3.91 1.06 -11.72
N ASN A 201 -3.47 0.91 -10.47
CA ASN A 201 -2.36 0.04 -10.10
C ASN A 201 -2.74 -0.85 -8.91
N HIS A 202 -2.36 -2.12 -8.94
CA HIS A 202 -2.46 -3.02 -7.81
C HIS A 202 -1.11 -3.72 -7.61
N PHE A 203 -0.52 -3.55 -6.43
CA PHE A 203 0.75 -4.16 -6.06
C PHE A 203 0.57 -5.16 -4.93
N LEU A 204 1.38 -6.22 -4.93
CA LEU A 204 1.52 -7.15 -3.82
C LEU A 204 2.95 -7.07 -3.27
N VAL A 205 3.07 -6.69 -2.00
CA VAL A 205 4.35 -6.58 -1.28
C VAL A 205 4.42 -7.56 -0.12
N GLY A 206 5.63 -7.90 0.34
CA GLY A 206 5.84 -8.73 1.53
C GLY A 206 5.57 -10.23 1.34
N HIS A 207 5.14 -10.67 0.16
CA HIS A 207 4.89 -12.10 -0.11
C HIS A 207 6.16 -12.97 0.01
N LEU A 208 7.36 -12.36 -0.08
CA LEU A 208 8.66 -13.02 0.15
C LEU A 208 9.06 -13.14 1.62
N LEU A 209 8.30 -12.53 2.53
CA LEU A 209 8.46 -12.73 3.97
C LEU A 209 7.79 -14.03 4.45
N LEU A 210 6.99 -14.68 3.59
CA LEU A 210 6.27 -15.88 3.93
C LEU A 210 7.19 -17.10 3.81
N PRO A 211 7.39 -17.86 4.91
CA PRO A 211 8.06 -19.15 4.86
C PRO A 211 7.36 -20.12 3.90
N LEU A 212 8.13 -20.97 3.21
CA LEU A 212 7.59 -21.83 2.14
C LEU A 212 6.58 -22.88 2.65
N ASP A 213 6.73 -23.33 3.88
CA ASP A 213 5.77 -24.20 4.57
C ASP A 213 4.47 -23.45 4.89
N LEU A 214 4.53 -22.18 5.30
CA LEU A 214 3.35 -21.33 5.48
C LEU A 214 2.63 -21.07 4.15
N VAL A 215 3.39 -20.79 3.08
CA VAL A 215 2.86 -20.66 1.71
C VAL A 215 2.12 -21.93 1.28
N SER A 216 2.70 -23.10 1.58
CA SER A 216 2.11 -24.40 1.28
C SER A 216 0.84 -24.66 2.10
N LYS A 217 0.87 -24.34 3.40
CA LYS A 217 -0.26 -24.53 4.34
C LYS A 217 -1.50 -23.75 3.89
N TYR A 218 -1.31 -22.52 3.41
CA TYR A 218 -2.40 -21.66 2.95
C TYR A 218 -2.69 -21.76 1.44
N PHE A 219 -2.05 -22.71 0.73
CA PHE A 219 -2.21 -22.90 -0.72
C PHE A 219 -2.02 -21.61 -1.53
N LEU A 220 -1.03 -20.81 -1.15
CA LEU A 220 -0.81 -19.50 -1.76
C LEU A 220 -0.04 -19.64 -3.08
N TYR A 221 -0.57 -19.01 -4.12
CA TYR A 221 0.12 -18.88 -5.40
C TYR A 221 1.03 -17.65 -5.36
N LEU A 222 2.32 -17.89 -5.11
CA LEU A 222 3.32 -16.83 -5.25
C LEU A 222 3.60 -16.58 -6.75
N PRO A 223 3.81 -15.31 -7.14
CA PRO A 223 4.30 -14.98 -8.47
C PRO A 223 5.56 -15.77 -8.81
N SER A 224 5.56 -16.44 -9.97
CA SER A 224 6.73 -17.20 -10.42
C SER A 224 7.84 -16.24 -10.83
N PHE A 225 9.00 -16.36 -10.20
CA PHE A 225 10.23 -15.76 -10.71
C PHE A 225 10.73 -16.57 -11.89
N LYS A 226 10.60 -16.03 -13.10
CA LYS A 226 11.22 -16.61 -14.29
C LYS A 226 12.40 -15.73 -14.68
N ASP A 227 13.57 -16.37 -14.80
CA ASP A 227 14.83 -15.91 -15.38
C ASP A 227 15.88 -15.27 -14.45
N SER A 228 17.14 -15.51 -14.84
CA SER A 228 18.40 -15.28 -14.11
C SER A 228 18.88 -13.82 -14.10
N THR A 229 18.02 -12.86 -14.38
CA THR A 229 18.31 -11.42 -14.34
C THR A 229 17.39 -10.73 -13.35
N TRP A 230 17.65 -10.96 -12.07
CA TRP A 230 16.89 -10.39 -10.98
C TRP A 230 17.16 -8.90 -10.85
N SER A 231 16.09 -8.10 -10.84
CA SER A 231 16.09 -6.72 -10.36
C SER A 231 15.38 -6.65 -9.00
N TYR A 232 15.79 -5.70 -8.16
CA TYR A 232 15.08 -5.38 -6.90
C TYR A 232 13.58 -5.12 -7.14
N PHE A 233 13.22 -4.62 -8.33
CA PHE A 233 11.84 -4.36 -8.72
C PHE A 233 11.02 -5.62 -9.06
N ASP A 234 11.64 -6.79 -9.25
CA ASP A 234 10.93 -8.04 -9.49
C ASP A 234 10.32 -8.62 -8.19
N MET A 235 10.79 -8.16 -7.02
CA MET A 235 10.09 -8.38 -5.74
C MET A 235 8.74 -7.65 -5.67
N LEU A 236 8.51 -6.68 -6.55
CA LEU A 236 7.29 -5.88 -6.59
C LEU A 236 6.34 -6.45 -7.64
N TYR A 237 5.46 -7.36 -7.22
CA TYR A 237 4.47 -7.92 -8.13
C TYR A 237 3.36 -6.91 -8.40
N GLN A 238 3.22 -6.49 -9.66
CA GLN A 238 2.05 -5.74 -10.11
C GLN A 238 1.00 -6.73 -10.60
N ALA A 239 -0.15 -6.79 -9.92
CA ALA A 239 -1.24 -7.66 -10.31
C ALA A 239 -1.89 -7.13 -11.60
N SER A 240 -1.97 -7.97 -12.63
CA SER A 240 -2.70 -7.66 -13.86
C SER A 240 -4.21 -7.86 -13.64
N ILE A 241 -5.01 -6.80 -13.86
CA ILE A 241 -6.48 -6.89 -13.84
C ILE A 241 -6.94 -7.39 -15.21
N SER A 242 -7.44 -8.62 -15.30
CA SER A 242 -8.16 -9.09 -16.49
C SER A 242 -9.60 -8.59 -16.45
N SER A 243 -9.94 -7.59 -17.25
CA SER A 243 -11.32 -7.18 -17.46
C SER A 243 -12.07 -8.28 -18.22
N THR A 244 -12.96 -9.00 -17.57
CA THR A 244 -13.94 -9.83 -18.26
C THR A 244 -14.98 -8.92 -18.90
N SER A 245 -14.74 -8.48 -20.13
CA SER A 245 -15.81 -7.96 -21.00
C SER A 245 -16.75 -9.12 -21.33
N GLY A 246 -18.03 -8.96 -20.97
CA GLY A 246 -19.06 -9.97 -21.17
C GLY A 246 -19.15 -10.44 -22.62
N CYS A 247 -19.33 -11.73 -22.81
CA CYS A 247 -19.78 -12.28 -24.08
C CYS A 247 -20.85 -13.34 -23.81
N GLY A 248 -21.95 -13.20 -24.54
CA GLY A 248 -23.17 -13.96 -24.36
C GLY A 248 -23.05 -15.46 -24.58
N SER A 249 -24.11 -16.12 -24.11
CA SER A 249 -24.51 -17.50 -24.33
C SER A 249 -24.11 -18.11 -25.68
N SER A 250 -23.34 -19.20 -25.64
CA SER A 250 -23.67 -20.49 -26.29
C SER A 250 -22.53 -21.51 -26.17
N GLY A 251 -22.89 -22.78 -25.96
CA GLY A 251 -22.15 -23.93 -26.49
C GLY A 251 -21.00 -24.51 -25.66
N SER A 252 -21.25 -25.71 -25.14
CA SER A 252 -20.28 -26.66 -24.56
C SER A 252 -18.99 -26.88 -25.39
N SER A 253 -17.83 -26.94 -24.72
CA SER A 253 -16.89 -28.09 -24.78
C SER A 253 -15.57 -27.79 -24.05
N ASN A 254 -15.05 -28.81 -23.35
CA ASN A 254 -13.77 -28.84 -22.65
C ASN A 254 -12.61 -28.22 -23.46
N ARG A 255 -11.86 -27.29 -22.86
CA ARG A 255 -10.45 -27.02 -23.18
C ARG A 255 -9.72 -26.39 -22.00
N SER A 256 -8.61 -27.02 -21.62
CA SER A 256 -7.56 -26.54 -20.72
C SER A 256 -7.14 -25.11 -21.06
N HIS A 257 -7.18 -24.19 -20.09
CA HIS A 257 -6.69 -22.83 -20.27
C HIS A 257 -5.25 -22.70 -19.79
N SER A 258 -4.33 -22.69 -20.77
CA SER A 258 -2.98 -22.15 -20.65
C SER A 258 -3.05 -20.63 -20.56
N VAL A 259 -2.45 -20.04 -19.51
CA VAL A 259 -2.26 -18.58 -19.41
C VAL A 259 -1.01 -18.20 -20.20
N SER A 260 -1.17 -17.47 -21.29
CA SER A 260 -0.06 -16.87 -22.04
C SER A 260 0.31 -15.52 -21.43
N ALA A 261 1.54 -15.38 -20.97
CA ALA A 261 2.14 -14.08 -20.64
C ALA A 261 2.55 -13.38 -21.95
N SER A 262 2.02 -12.19 -22.21
CA SER A 262 2.47 -11.35 -23.32
C SER A 262 3.64 -10.47 -22.87
N SER A 263 4.74 -10.55 -23.60
CA SER A 263 5.94 -9.74 -23.43
C SER A 263 5.68 -8.27 -23.73
N PHE A 264 6.05 -7.37 -22.83
CA PHE A 264 6.37 -5.98 -23.19
C PHE A 264 7.87 -5.76 -23.08
N GLY A 265 8.49 -5.58 -24.23
CA GLY A 265 9.91 -5.31 -24.38
C GLY A 265 10.28 -3.86 -24.02
N GLN A 266 11.53 -3.73 -23.58
CA GLN A 266 12.40 -2.56 -23.59
C GLN A 266 11.89 -1.28 -22.93
N ILE A 267 12.26 -1.10 -21.66
CA ILE A 267 12.67 0.21 -21.13
C ILE A 267 14.08 0.04 -20.52
N SER A 268 15.10 0.08 -21.38
CA SER A 268 16.49 0.28 -20.95
C SER A 268 16.94 1.68 -21.36
N SER A 269 16.65 2.71 -20.55
CA SER A 269 17.26 4.04 -20.76
C SER A 269 17.15 5.04 -19.60
N LEU A 270 16.97 4.62 -18.33
CA LEU A 270 16.90 5.57 -17.21
C LEU A 270 17.92 5.33 -16.08
N VAL A 271 18.93 4.49 -16.29
CA VAL A 271 20.08 4.37 -15.38
C VAL A 271 21.36 4.73 -16.13
N SER A 272 21.52 6.01 -16.43
CA SER A 272 22.81 6.59 -16.78
C SER A 272 22.79 8.06 -16.39
N ASN A 273 23.28 8.33 -15.19
CA ASN A 273 23.90 9.58 -14.71
C ASN A 273 23.58 9.81 -13.22
N THR A 274 24.08 8.92 -12.37
CA THR A 274 24.56 9.33 -11.06
C THR A 274 26.08 9.21 -11.12
N ASN A 275 26.75 10.35 -11.28
CA ASN A 275 28.19 10.43 -11.07
C ASN A 275 28.49 9.86 -9.69
N ALA A 276 29.33 8.84 -9.63
CA ALA A 276 29.77 8.18 -8.41
C ALA A 276 30.76 9.04 -7.60
N SER A 277 30.57 10.36 -7.55
CA SER A 277 31.52 11.31 -6.96
C SER A 277 31.14 11.86 -5.58
N ASP A 278 29.94 11.60 -5.06
CA ASP A 278 29.45 12.31 -3.87
C ASP A 278 29.13 11.34 -2.70
N LEU A 279 29.96 10.31 -2.53
CA LEU A 279 30.09 9.61 -1.26
C LEU A 279 31.33 10.15 -0.57
N GLU A 280 31.20 11.29 0.10
CA GLU A 280 32.19 11.67 1.11
C GLU A 280 32.10 10.64 2.24
N CYS A 281 33.07 9.74 2.29
CA CYS A 281 33.31 8.91 3.46
C CYS A 281 33.72 9.83 4.62
N ILE A 282 33.07 9.66 5.76
CA ILE A 282 33.51 10.21 7.05
C ILE A 282 34.76 9.46 7.51
#